data_AF-A0A920R037-F1
#
_entry.id   AF-A0A920R037-F1
#
_cell.length_a   1.000
_cell.length_b   1.000
_cell.length_c   1.000
_cell.angle_alpha   90.00
_cell.angle_beta   90.00
_cell.angle_gamma   90.00
#
_symmetry.space_group_name_H-M   'P 1'
#
loop_
_entity.id
_entity.type
_entity.pdbx_description
1 polymer ?
#
loop_
_entity_poly.entity_id
_entity_poly.type
_entity_poly.pdbx_seq_one_letter_code
_entity_poly.pdbx_strand_id
1 'polypeptide(L)'
;MATPAHLNAEAALHVLSYGIPTLIEKPPGLSSNDARRLLTVAQKKSTNVMVGLDRRFNPLVTESLARVRGNGPIVQIAGEFHKDIRDSPMTPGFSGHFQLHDVGVADTALDFCALGWFERVESQWLCKTNQFQIPGRPRCPHRV
;
A
#
# COMPACT_ATOMS: atom_id res chain seq x y z
N MET A 1 -15.45 2.43 -0.74
CA MET A 1 -15.42 3.08 0.58
C MET A 1 -14.08 3.77 0.72
N ALA A 2 -14.07 5.10 0.84
CA ALA A 2 -12.86 5.93 0.96
C ALA A 2 -12.98 6.88 2.16
N THR A 3 -13.47 6.35 3.27
CA THR A 3 -13.55 7.09 4.53
C THR A 3 -12.15 7.23 5.15
N PRO A 4 -11.96 8.11 6.14
CA PRO A 4 -10.73 8.11 6.93
C PRO A 4 -10.41 6.70 7.49
N ALA A 5 -9.11 6.37 7.59
CA ALA A 5 -8.63 5.03 7.90
C ALA A 5 -9.29 4.37 9.14
N HIS A 6 -9.55 5.16 10.20
CA HIS A 6 -10.15 4.68 11.44
C HIS A 6 -11.64 4.32 11.30
N LEU A 7 -12.31 4.76 10.23
CA LEU A 7 -13.73 4.49 9.94
C LEU A 7 -13.92 3.44 8.85
N ASN A 8 -12.88 3.09 8.09
CA ASN A 8 -12.99 2.18 6.93
C ASN A 8 -13.65 0.84 7.30
N ALA A 9 -13.21 0.22 8.39
CA ALA A 9 -13.73 -1.08 8.81
C ALA A 9 -15.20 -1.02 9.23
N GLU A 10 -15.57 -0.04 10.05
CA GLU A 10 -16.94 0.12 10.54
C GLU A 10 -17.91 0.42 9.40
N ALA A 11 -17.55 1.38 8.54
CA ALA A 11 -18.37 1.77 7.40
C ALA A 11 -18.55 0.60 6.41
N ALA A 12 -17.48 -0.15 6.12
CA ALA A 12 -17.55 -1.31 5.25
C ALA A 12 -18.35 -2.47 5.85
N LEU A 13 -18.25 -2.72 7.16
CA LEU A 13 -19.06 -3.74 7.85
C LEU A 13 -20.55 -3.44 7.73
N HIS A 14 -20.95 -2.18 7.81
CA HIS A 14 -22.34 -1.77 7.62
C HIS A 14 -22.83 -2.14 6.22
N VAL A 15 -22.08 -1.78 5.17
CA VAL A 15 -22.43 -2.09 3.77
C VAL A 15 -22.45 -3.60 3.52
N LEU A 16 -21.42 -4.33 3.97
CA LEU A 16 -21.34 -5.79 3.84
C LEU A 16 -22.48 -6.51 4.56
N SER A 17 -23.02 -5.95 5.64
CA SER A 17 -24.16 -6.54 6.36
C SER A 17 -25.42 -6.67 5.48
N TYR A 18 -25.54 -5.85 4.43
CA TYR A 18 -26.59 -5.94 3.42
C TYR A 18 -26.24 -6.87 2.24
N GLY A 19 -25.08 -7.53 2.26
CA GLY A 19 -24.62 -8.41 1.18
C GLY A 19 -24.08 -7.66 -0.04
N ILE A 20 -23.81 -6.36 0.08
CA ILE A 20 -23.34 -5.53 -1.03
C ILE A 20 -21.82 -5.72 -1.22
N PRO A 21 -21.34 -6.07 -2.42
CA PRO A 21 -19.92 -6.16 -2.71
C PRO A 21 -19.21 -4.83 -2.43
N THR A 22 -18.11 -4.88 -1.69
CA THR A 22 -17.48 -3.65 -1.18
C THR A 22 -15.99 -3.58 -1.51
N LEU A 23 -15.59 -2.52 -2.23
CA LEU A 23 -14.19 -2.09 -2.36
C LEU A 23 -13.87 -1.06 -1.27
N ILE A 24 -12.78 -1.26 -0.53
CA ILE A 24 -12.36 -0.45 0.61
C ILE A 24 -10.98 0.13 0.33
N GLU A 25 -10.80 1.44 0.49
CA GLU A 25 -9.49 2.07 0.47
C GLU A 25 -8.55 1.46 1.52
N LYS A 26 -7.25 1.52 1.25
CA LYS A 26 -6.26 1.13 2.24
C LYS A 26 -6.10 2.24 3.30
N PRO A 27 -5.73 1.88 4.54
CA PRO A 27 -5.81 0.53 5.09
C PRO A 27 -7.28 0.12 5.32
N PRO A 28 -7.62 -1.19 5.26
CA PRO A 28 -9.01 -1.65 5.45
C PRO A 28 -9.54 -1.46 6.88
N GLY A 29 -8.63 -1.20 7.83
CA GLY A 29 -8.88 -0.92 9.24
C GLY A 29 -7.55 -0.67 9.94
N LEU A 30 -7.59 -0.36 11.24
CA LEU A 30 -6.37 -0.05 12.01
C LEU A 30 -5.69 -1.31 12.56
N SER A 31 -6.33 -2.47 12.44
CA SER A 31 -5.82 -3.73 12.96
C SER A 31 -6.07 -4.91 12.03
N SER A 32 -5.28 -5.97 12.19
CA SER A 32 -5.54 -7.24 11.51
C SER A 32 -6.88 -7.87 11.95
N ASN A 33 -7.39 -7.52 13.14
CA ASN A 33 -8.69 -7.98 13.61
C ASN A 33 -9.84 -7.36 12.79
N ASP A 34 -9.70 -6.10 12.39
CA ASP A 34 -10.68 -5.44 11.52
C ASP A 34 -10.75 -6.13 10.16
N ALA A 35 -9.60 -6.44 9.57
CA ALA A 35 -9.52 -7.18 8.32
C ALA A 35 -10.18 -8.58 8.43
N ARG A 36 -9.94 -9.30 9.54
CA ARG A 36 -10.60 -10.60 9.80
C ARG A 36 -12.11 -10.46 9.91
N ARG A 37 -12.60 -9.46 10.64
CA ARG A 37 -14.05 -9.20 10.79
C ARG A 37 -14.72 -8.92 9.44
N LEU A 38 -14.08 -8.11 8.58
CA LEU A 38 -14.57 -7.83 7.23
C LEU A 38 -14.70 -9.12 6.41
N LEU A 39 -13.67 -9.97 6.42
CA LEU A 39 -13.70 -11.27 5.75
C LEU A 39 -14.82 -12.17 6.27
N THR A 40 -14.97 -12.28 7.59
CA THR A 40 -16.02 -13.10 8.21
C THR A 40 -17.42 -12.66 7.79
N VAL A 41 -17.71 -11.35 7.77
CA VAL A 41 -19.02 -10.84 7.36
C VAL A 41 -19.25 -11.08 5.87
N ALA A 42 -18.25 -10.82 5.03
CA ALA A 42 -18.33 -11.07 3.59
C ALA A 42 -18.65 -12.54 3.28
N GLN A 43 -17.97 -13.48 3.95
CA GLN A 43 -18.24 -14.92 3.84
C GLN A 43 -19.65 -15.28 4.29
N LYS A 44 -20.08 -14.78 5.46
CA LYS A 44 -21.43 -15.03 6.00
C LYS A 44 -22.53 -14.54 5.06
N LYS A 45 -22.27 -13.46 4.32
CA LYS A 45 -23.21 -12.83 3.39
C LYS A 45 -23.03 -13.30 1.95
N SER A 46 -22.09 -14.22 1.70
CA SER A 46 -21.74 -14.71 0.36
C SER A 46 -21.48 -13.56 -0.62
N THR A 47 -20.80 -12.52 -0.17
CA THR A 47 -20.48 -11.31 -0.96
C THR A 47 -18.98 -11.06 -1.02
N ASN A 48 -18.57 -10.23 -1.97
CA ASN A 48 -17.17 -9.91 -2.19
C ASN A 48 -16.74 -8.68 -1.37
N VAL A 49 -15.54 -8.77 -0.80
CA VAL A 49 -14.85 -7.63 -0.20
C VAL A 49 -13.44 -7.54 -0.78
N MET A 50 -13.01 -6.32 -1.11
CA MET A 50 -11.69 -6.07 -1.68
C MET A 50 -11.06 -4.85 -1.02
N VAL A 51 -9.76 -4.92 -0.75
CA VAL A 51 -8.95 -3.76 -0.38
C VAL A 51 -8.34 -3.15 -1.62
N GLY A 52 -8.30 -1.82 -1.70
CA GLY A 52 -7.74 -0.99 -2.77
C GLY A 52 -6.22 -1.06 -2.87
N LEU A 53 -5.67 -2.28 -2.91
CA LEU A 53 -4.31 -2.57 -3.31
C LEU A 53 -4.30 -2.55 -4.85
N ASP A 54 -3.96 -1.40 -5.42
CA ASP A 54 -4.16 -1.06 -6.83
C ASP A 54 -2.99 -1.47 -7.72
N ARG A 55 -1.75 -1.46 -7.19
CA ARG A 55 -0.56 -1.73 -8.00
C ARG A 55 -0.50 -3.14 -8.56
N ARG A 56 -1.16 -4.12 -7.92
CA ARG A 56 -1.32 -5.47 -8.48
C ARG A 56 -2.09 -5.53 -9.81
N PHE A 57 -2.81 -4.46 -10.18
CA PHE A 57 -3.47 -4.30 -11.47
C PHE A 57 -2.68 -3.45 -12.47
N ASN A 58 -1.52 -2.92 -12.09
CA ASN A 58 -0.67 -2.17 -13.01
C ASN A 58 -0.13 -3.11 -14.11
N PRO A 59 -0.37 -2.81 -15.40
CA PRO A 59 0.08 -3.66 -16.51
C PRO A 59 1.58 -3.95 -16.48
N LEU A 60 2.41 -2.99 -16.04
CA LEU A 60 3.85 -3.19 -15.90
C LEU A 60 4.17 -4.27 -14.88
N VAL A 61 3.46 -4.28 -13.74
CA VAL A 61 3.63 -5.28 -12.69
C VAL A 61 3.15 -6.65 -13.17
N THR A 62 1.96 -6.72 -13.76
CA THR A 62 1.37 -7.99 -14.21
C THR A 62 2.15 -8.62 -15.35
N GLU A 63 2.61 -7.83 -16.31
CA GLU A 63 3.42 -8.31 -17.44
C GLU A 63 4.82 -8.72 -17.00
N SER A 64 5.45 -7.94 -16.11
CA SER A 64 6.76 -8.34 -15.55
C SER A 64 6.67 -9.68 -14.85
N LEU A 65 5.61 -9.89 -14.05
CA LEU A 65 5.35 -11.16 -13.39
C LEU A 65 5.18 -12.32 -14.37
N ALA A 66 4.35 -12.12 -15.41
CA ALA A 66 4.09 -13.15 -16.41
C ALA A 66 5.39 -13.58 -17.10
N ARG A 67 6.24 -12.63 -17.47
CA ARG A 67 7.54 -12.90 -18.10
C ARG A 67 8.51 -13.62 -17.18
N VAL A 68 8.61 -13.21 -15.92
CA VAL A 68 9.53 -13.87 -14.97
C VAL A 68 9.07 -15.30 -14.70
N ARG A 69 7.77 -15.53 -14.47
CA ARG A 69 7.21 -16.89 -14.28
C ARG A 69 7.39 -17.79 -15.50
N GLY A 70 7.38 -17.22 -16.71
CA GLY A 70 7.70 -17.95 -17.94
C GLY A 70 9.13 -18.47 -18.01
N ASN A 71 10.06 -17.92 -17.22
CA ASN A 71 11.48 -18.29 -17.20
C ASN A 71 11.88 -19.15 -15.98
N GLY A 72 10.95 -19.46 -15.08
CA GLY A 72 11.20 -20.28 -13.89
C GLY A 72 10.60 -19.70 -12.60
N PRO A 73 10.85 -20.35 -11.45
CA PRO A 73 10.37 -19.88 -10.17
C PRO A 73 11.02 -18.56 -9.76
N ILE A 74 10.24 -17.70 -9.10
CA ILE A 74 10.74 -16.44 -8.54
C ILE A 74 11.43 -16.74 -7.22
N VAL A 75 12.71 -16.40 -7.10
CA VAL A 75 13.51 -16.63 -5.88
C VAL A 75 13.59 -15.37 -5.01
N GLN A 76 13.64 -14.19 -5.63
CA GLN A 76 13.77 -12.91 -4.92
C GLN A 76 13.15 -11.76 -5.72
N ILE A 77 12.58 -10.79 -5.02
CA ILE A 77 12.19 -9.47 -5.56
C ILE A 77 12.82 -8.41 -4.67
N ALA A 78 13.34 -7.34 -5.28
CA ALA A 78 13.71 -6.12 -4.59
C ALA A 78 12.93 -4.95 -5.19
N GLY A 79 12.41 -4.07 -4.34
CA GLY A 79 11.64 -2.92 -4.77
C GLY A 79 11.91 -1.73 -3.86
N GLU A 80 12.11 -0.57 -4.48
CA GLU A 80 12.32 0.70 -3.79
C GLU A 80 11.29 1.71 -4.28
N PHE A 81 10.80 2.55 -3.36
CA PHE A 81 9.82 3.56 -3.68
C PHE A 81 10.34 4.94 -3.29
N HIS A 82 10.63 5.75 -4.30
CA HIS A 82 11.22 7.07 -4.14
C HIS A 82 10.16 8.13 -4.38
N LYS A 83 9.88 8.95 -3.36
CA LYS A 83 9.07 10.16 -3.49
C LYS A 83 9.86 11.35 -2.97
N ASP A 84 9.76 12.45 -3.71
CA ASP A 84 10.17 13.74 -3.20
C ASP A 84 9.05 14.29 -2.32
N ILE A 85 9.32 14.45 -1.03
CA ILE A 85 8.32 14.84 -0.02
C ILE A 85 8.43 16.34 0.30
N ARG A 86 9.35 17.08 -0.35
CA ARG A 86 9.60 18.50 -0.05
C ARG A 86 8.38 19.40 -0.22
N ASP A 87 7.51 19.09 -1.16
CA ASP A 87 6.32 19.89 -1.50
C ASP A 87 4.99 19.22 -1.12
N SER A 88 5.02 18.11 -0.36
CA SER A 88 3.79 17.53 0.14
C SER A 88 3.16 18.49 1.15
N PRO A 89 1.88 18.88 1.03
CA PRO A 89 1.23 19.74 2.02
C PRO A 89 1.23 18.98 3.36
N MET A 90 2.21 19.26 4.20
CA MET A 90 2.33 18.67 5.52
C MET A 90 1.22 19.26 6.38
N THR A 91 0.10 18.56 6.50
CA THR A 91 -0.83 18.80 7.60
C THR A 91 -0.06 18.57 8.92
N PRO A 92 0.02 19.56 9.83
CA PRO A 92 0.68 19.39 11.12
C PRO A 92 -0.05 18.30 11.90
N GLY A 93 0.56 17.11 12.02
CA GLY A 93 -0.09 15.88 12.50
C GLY A 93 0.32 14.60 11.75
N PHE A 94 1.00 14.74 10.61
CA PHE A 94 1.63 13.66 9.86
C PHE A 94 2.84 13.05 10.62
N SER A 95 2.58 12.26 11.65
CA SER A 95 3.59 11.46 12.35
C SER A 95 3.93 10.21 11.51
N GLY A 96 5.16 9.69 11.67
CA GLY A 96 5.74 8.61 10.84
C GLY A 96 4.92 7.31 10.72
N HIS A 97 3.88 7.12 11.54
CA HIS A 97 2.94 6.00 11.43
C HIS A 97 2.09 6.03 10.14
N PHE A 98 1.75 7.21 9.62
CA PHE A 98 0.92 7.33 8.42
C PHE A 98 1.69 7.01 7.12
N GLN A 99 2.98 7.32 7.06
CA GLN A 99 3.83 6.98 5.90
C GLN A 99 3.93 5.46 5.67
N LEU A 100 3.86 4.68 6.75
CA LEU A 100 3.94 3.22 6.71
C LEU A 100 2.71 2.58 6.04
N HIS A 101 1.53 3.17 6.25
CA HIS A 101 0.25 2.63 5.79
C HIS A 101 -0.26 3.25 4.50
N ASP A 102 0.25 4.43 4.13
CA ASP A 102 -0.40 5.24 3.11
C ASP A 102 0.45 5.50 1.87
N VAL A 103 1.77 5.29 1.94
CA VAL A 103 2.71 5.68 0.88
C VAL A 103 3.87 4.69 0.67
N GLY A 104 3.93 3.60 1.44
CA GLY A 104 5.15 2.82 1.63
C GLY A 104 5.27 1.53 0.83
N VAL A 105 6.49 0.99 0.80
CA VAL A 105 6.87 -0.37 0.35
C VAL A 105 5.96 -1.46 0.96
N ALA A 106 5.32 -1.22 2.09
CA ALA A 106 4.35 -2.14 2.71
C ALA A 106 3.11 -2.38 1.81
N ASP A 107 2.59 -1.36 1.15
CA ASP A 107 1.47 -1.50 0.20
C ASP A 107 1.88 -2.38 -0.97
N THR A 108 3.06 -2.07 -1.54
CA THR A 108 3.66 -2.86 -2.61
C THR A 108 3.94 -4.30 -2.19
N ALA A 109 4.39 -4.54 -0.96
CA ALA A 109 4.59 -5.88 -0.43
C ALA A 109 3.27 -6.64 -0.27
N LEU A 110 2.21 -5.98 0.19
CA LEU A 110 0.87 -6.57 0.27
C LEU A 110 0.28 -6.85 -1.12
N ASP A 111 0.51 -5.97 -2.10
CA ASP A 111 0.18 -6.20 -3.52
C ASP A 111 0.85 -7.48 -4.03
N PHE A 112 2.15 -7.66 -3.76
CA PHE A 112 2.89 -8.87 -4.15
C PHE A 112 2.43 -10.12 -3.38
N CYS A 113 2.16 -10.02 -2.09
CA CYS A 113 1.57 -11.11 -1.31
C CYS A 113 0.21 -11.53 -1.89
N ALA A 114 -0.65 -10.57 -2.26
CA ALA A 114 -1.95 -10.84 -2.85
C ALA A 114 -1.88 -11.51 -4.23
N LEU A 115 -0.77 -11.33 -4.94
CA LEU A 115 -0.47 -12.02 -6.20
C LEU A 115 0.19 -13.41 -5.99
N GLY A 116 0.37 -13.83 -4.73
CA GLY A 116 0.93 -15.12 -4.34
C GLY A 116 2.44 -15.23 -4.45
N TRP A 117 3.20 -14.14 -4.21
CA TRP A 117 4.66 -14.16 -4.39
C TRP A 117 5.45 -14.51 -3.14
N PHE A 118 4.86 -14.43 -1.93
CA PHE A 118 5.60 -14.59 -0.69
C PHE A 118 4.84 -15.39 0.37
N GLU A 119 5.57 -16.26 1.07
CA GLU A 119 5.15 -16.86 2.33
C GLU A 119 5.65 -16.07 3.55
N ARG A 120 6.66 -15.21 3.36
CA ARG A 120 7.29 -14.40 4.41
C ARG A 120 7.70 -13.04 3.88
N VAL A 121 7.39 -11.99 4.63
CA VAL A 121 7.77 -10.60 4.34
C VAL A 121 8.64 -10.10 5.48
N GLU A 122 9.86 -9.67 5.16
CA GLU A 122 10.71 -8.92 6.09
C GLU A 122 10.92 -7.52 5.53
N SER A 123 10.64 -6.49 6.32
CA SER A 123 10.77 -5.09 5.92
C SER A 123 11.84 -4.41 6.77
N GLN A 124 12.87 -3.88 6.12
CA GLN A 124 13.85 -2.98 6.74
C GLN A 124 13.62 -1.56 6.24
N TRP A 125 13.54 -0.60 7.16
CA TRP A 125 13.22 0.79 6.84
C TRP A 125 14.40 1.70 7.16
N LEU A 126 14.92 2.37 6.14
CA LEU A 126 15.93 3.41 6.27
C LEU A 126 15.30 4.75 5.89
N CYS A 127 14.91 5.53 6.89
CA CYS A 127 14.58 6.94 6.67
C CYS A 127 15.88 7.71 6.44
N LYS A 128 16.30 7.84 5.18
CA LYS A 128 17.38 8.77 4.82
C LYS A 128 16.76 10.16 4.67
N THR A 129 16.72 10.92 5.76
CA THR A 129 16.67 12.38 5.60
C THR A 129 17.93 12.77 4.84
N ASN A 130 17.76 13.52 3.77
CA ASN A 130 18.83 13.86 2.85
C ASN A 130 19.84 14.80 3.54
N GLN A 131 20.75 14.25 4.35
CA GLN A 131 21.94 14.96 4.84
C GLN A 131 23.09 14.91 3.83
N PHE A 132 22.80 14.80 2.53
CA PHE A 132 23.80 15.03 1.49
C PHE A 132 23.79 16.51 1.10
N GLN A 133 24.44 17.34 1.92
CA GLN A 133 25.05 18.56 1.40
C GLN A 133 26.31 18.13 0.65
N ILE A 134 26.31 18.20 -0.68
CA ILE A 134 27.56 18.21 -1.44
C ILE A 134 28.23 19.55 -1.15
N PRO A 135 29.40 19.60 -0.48
CA PRO A 135 30.07 20.86 -0.22
C PRO A 135 30.44 21.49 -1.57
N GLY A 136 29.97 22.72 -1.83
CA GLY A 136 30.47 23.54 -2.94
C GLY A 136 29.68 23.54 -4.26
N ARG A 137 28.47 22.96 -4.36
CA ARG A 137 27.61 23.22 -5.52
C ARG A 137 26.65 24.39 -5.26
N PRO A 138 26.75 25.52 -5.99
CA PRO A 138 25.75 26.57 -5.92
C PRO A 138 24.39 26.06 -6.46
N ARG A 139 23.29 26.55 -5.87
CA ARG A 139 21.93 26.25 -6.34
C ARG A 139 21.81 26.66 -7.81
N CYS A 140 21.39 25.73 -8.68
CA CYS A 140 20.95 26.09 -10.01
C CYS A 140 19.77 27.06 -9.89
N PRO A 141 19.83 28.26 -10.48
CA PRO A 141 18.68 29.14 -10.51
C PRO A 141 17.61 28.50 -11.40
N HIS A 142 16.44 28.24 -10.81
CA HIS A 142 15.25 27.82 -11.55
C HIS A 142 14.91 28.92 -12.55
N ARG A 143 14.99 28.60 -13.84
CA ARG A 143 14.41 29.43 -14.90
C ARG A 143 12.99 28.90 -15.13
N VAL A 144 12.04 29.83 -15.06
CA VAL A 144 10.61 29.70 -15.38
C VAL A 144 10.42 29.07 -16.76
#